data_AF-A0A1Y0GBC1-F1
#
_entry.id   AF-A0A1Y0GBC1-F1
#
_cell.length_a   1.000
_cell.length_b   1.000
_cell.length_c   1.000
_cell.angle_alpha   90.00
_cell.angle_beta   90.00
_cell.angle_gamma   90.00
#
_symmetry.space_group_name_H-M   'P 1'
#
loop_
_entity.id
_entity.type
_entity.pdbx_description
1 polymer ?
#
loop_
_entity_poly.entity_id
_entity_poly.type
_entity_poly.pdbx_seq_one_letter_code
_entity_poly.pdbx_strand_id
1 'polypeptide(L)'
;MDFNITTVLNFSAILIMFYCLYLVLSLKSSIPGGMVGKRWNFLSMLVVLFTIGYLSTPFFDQLPDDILRLVVSGIFLFGAVYVVVTVRLIFNIIRELTE
;
A
#
# COMPACT_ATOMS: atom_id res chain seq x y z
N MET A 1 -13.44 8.81 -27.28
CA MET A 1 -12.78 8.32 -26.06
C MET A 1 -11.32 8.70 -26.17
N ASP A 2 -10.95 9.89 -25.71
CA ASP A 2 -9.54 10.24 -25.57
C ASP A 2 -8.99 9.39 -24.42
N PHE A 3 -8.37 8.26 -24.76
CA PHE A 3 -7.61 7.45 -23.82
C PHE A 3 -6.41 8.27 -23.36
N ASN A 4 -6.64 9.12 -22.37
CA ASN A 4 -5.58 9.85 -21.70
C ASN A 4 -4.71 8.83 -20.97
N ILE A 5 -3.40 8.92 -21.20
CA ILE A 5 -2.37 8.09 -20.54
C ILE A 5 -2.59 8.07 -19.02
N THR A 6 -3.01 9.21 -18.45
CA THR A 6 -3.38 9.35 -17.04
C THR A 6 -4.50 8.41 -16.60
N THR A 7 -5.56 8.24 -17.40
CA THR A 7 -6.67 7.33 -17.09
C THR A 7 -6.23 5.87 -17.08
N VAL A 8 -5.38 5.49 -18.05
CA VAL A 8 -4.79 4.14 -18.12
C VAL A 8 -3.88 3.88 -16.92
N LEU A 9 -3.07 4.86 -16.52
CA LEU A 9 -2.22 4.77 -15.33
C LEU A 9 -3.05 4.64 -14.04
N ASN A 10 -4.10 5.44 -13.86
CA ASN A 10 -4.96 5.34 -12.68
C ASN A 10 -5.66 3.98 -12.61
N PHE A 11 -6.21 3.51 -13.73
CA PHE A 11 -6.87 2.20 -13.78
C PHE A 11 -5.91 1.05 -13.48
N SER A 12 -4.72 1.07 -14.09
CA SER A 12 -3.70 0.04 -13.83
C SER A 12 -3.17 0.08 -12.39
N ALA A 13 -2.99 1.27 -11.81
CA ALA A 13 -2.60 1.43 -10.42
C ALA A 13 -3.63 0.82 -9.46
N ILE A 14 -4.93 1.05 -9.70
CA ILE A 14 -6.01 0.45 -8.90
C ILE A 14 -5.96 -1.09 -8.99
N LEU A 15 -5.79 -1.65 -10.19
CA LEU A 15 -5.70 -3.10 -10.38
C LEU A 15 -4.48 -3.71 -9.65
N ILE A 16 -3.31 -3.07 -9.76
CA ILE A 16 -2.10 -3.50 -9.06
C ILE A 16 -2.32 -3.42 -7.53
N MET A 17 -2.99 -2.38 -7.05
CA MET A 17 -3.27 -2.21 -5.63
C MET A 17 -4.22 -3.29 -5.10
N PHE A 18 -5.24 -3.69 -5.87
CA PHE A 18 -6.09 -4.83 -5.53
C PHE A 18 -5.32 -6.15 -5.49
N TYR A 19 -4.43 -6.36 -6.46
CA TYR A 19 -3.56 -7.53 -6.46
C TYR A 19 -2.63 -7.55 -5.24
N CYS A 20 -2.05 -6.40 -4.87
CA CYS A 20 -1.24 -6.25 -3.67
C CYS A 20 -2.03 -6.57 -2.40
N LEU A 21 -3.26 -6.05 -2.29
CA LEU A 21 -4.15 -6.35 -1.17
C LEU A 21 -4.44 -7.85 -1.07
N TYR A 22 -4.79 -8.49 -2.18
CA TYR A 22 -5.00 -9.94 -2.24
C TYR A 22 -3.74 -10.72 -1.80
N LEU A 23 -2.57 -10.33 -2.29
CA LEU A 23 -1.30 -10.97 -1.95
C LEU A 23 -1.03 -10.85 -0.44
N VAL A 24 -1.18 -9.67 0.15
CA VAL A 24 -0.89 -9.46 1.57
C VAL A 24 -1.85 -10.19 2.49
N LEU A 25 -3.13 -10.30 2.09
CA LEU A 25 -4.14 -11.05 2.83
C LEU A 25 -3.94 -12.57 2.69
N SER A 26 -3.63 -13.06 1.48
CA SER A 26 -3.39 -14.49 1.23
C SER A 26 -2.10 -14.99 1.90
N LEU A 27 -1.03 -14.20 1.88
CA LEU A 27 0.22 -14.57 2.55
C LEU A 27 0.12 -14.52 4.08
N LYS A 28 -0.89 -13.86 4.65
CA LYS A 28 -1.04 -13.74 6.11
C LYS A 28 -1.07 -15.09 6.84
N SER A 29 -1.64 -16.14 6.22
CA SER A 29 -1.67 -17.48 6.81
C SER A 29 -0.32 -18.21 6.75
N SER A 30 0.57 -17.80 5.85
CA SER A 30 1.88 -18.42 5.63
C SER A 30 3.01 -17.74 6.40
N ILE A 31 2.73 -16.59 7.04
CA ILE A 31 3.72 -15.84 7.82
C ILE A 31 3.86 -16.50 9.20
N PRO A 32 5.09 -16.84 9.64
CA PRO A 32 5.34 -17.35 10.98
C PRO A 32 4.78 -16.42 12.07
N GLY A 33 4.15 -17.02 13.08
CA GLY A 33 3.68 -16.29 14.25
C GLY A 33 4.84 -15.61 15.01
N GLY A 34 4.54 -14.55 15.78
CA GLY A 34 5.54 -13.84 16.58
C GLY A 34 5.74 -12.37 16.17
N MET A 35 6.97 -11.86 16.27
CA MET A 35 7.27 -10.46 15.94
C MET A 35 7.06 -10.15 14.44
N VAL A 36 7.33 -11.12 13.56
CA VAL A 36 7.12 -10.97 12.10
C VAL A 36 5.62 -10.84 11.79
N GLY A 37 4.77 -11.69 12.38
CA GLY A 37 3.31 -11.59 12.24
C GLY A 37 2.71 -10.26 12.70
N LYS A 38 3.20 -9.67 13.82
CA LYS A 38 2.75 -8.34 14.27
C LYS A 38 3.10 -7.25 13.26
N ARG A 39 4.31 -7.25 12.72
CA ARG A 39 4.74 -6.28 11.67
C ARG A 39 3.98 -6.50 10.37
N TRP A 40 3.68 -7.75 10.02
CA TRP A 40 2.87 -8.10 8.86
C TRP A 40 1.46 -7.54 8.99
N ASN A 41 0.81 -7.67 10.15
CA ASN A 41 -0.53 -7.13 10.34
C ASN A 41 -0.57 -5.59 10.22
N PHE A 42 0.47 -4.91 10.69
CA PHE A 42 0.63 -3.46 10.49
C PHE A 42 0.83 -3.12 9.00
N LEU A 43 1.68 -3.88 8.29
CA LEU A 43 1.85 -3.73 6.84
C LEU A 43 0.52 -3.94 6.09
N SER A 44 -0.26 -4.97 6.45
CA SER A 44 -1.59 -5.21 5.87
C SER A 44 -2.54 -4.04 6.10
N MET A 45 -2.51 -3.43 7.29
CA MET A 45 -3.32 -2.25 7.59
C MET A 45 -2.95 -1.06 6.69
N LEU A 46 -1.65 -0.83 6.47
CA LEU A 46 -1.19 0.23 5.56
C LEU A 46 -1.59 -0.05 4.11
N VAL A 47 -1.51 -1.31 3.68
CA VAL A 47 -1.93 -1.73 2.33
C VAL A 47 -3.43 -1.47 2.12
N VAL A 48 -4.27 -1.80 3.10
CA VAL A 48 -5.71 -1.48 3.04
C VAL A 48 -5.93 0.03 2.93
N LEU A 49 -5.20 0.84 3.72
CA LEU A 49 -5.28 2.29 3.65
C LEU A 49 -4.89 2.82 2.26
N PHE A 50 -3.84 2.27 1.64
CA PHE A 50 -3.48 2.62 0.26
C PHE A 50 -4.53 2.19 -0.74
N THR A 51 -5.13 1.00 -0.60
CA THR A 51 -6.21 0.57 -1.48
C THR A 51 -7.37 1.56 -1.48
N ILE A 52 -7.77 2.04 -0.31
CA ILE A 52 -8.81 3.09 -0.18
C ILE A 52 -8.37 4.38 -0.86
N GLY A 53 -7.11 4.79 -0.67
CA GLY A 53 -6.53 5.96 -1.34
C GLY A 53 -6.56 5.86 -2.87
N TYR A 54 -6.14 4.72 -3.43
CA TYR A 54 -6.16 4.46 -4.87
C TYR A 54 -7.58 4.39 -5.44
N LEU A 55 -8.52 3.78 -4.71
CA LEU A 55 -9.95 3.79 -5.07
C LEU A 55 -10.54 5.20 -5.10
N SER A 56 -9.98 6.12 -4.32
CA SER A 56 -10.43 7.51 -4.25
C SER A 56 -9.84 8.38 -5.38
N THR A 57 -8.81 7.92 -6.10
CA THR A 57 -8.16 8.70 -7.18
C THR A 57 -9.09 9.21 -8.28
N PRO A 58 -10.15 8.50 -8.72
CA PRO A 58 -11.08 9.04 -9.71
C PRO A 58 -11.89 10.24 -9.22
N PHE A 59 -11.98 10.44 -7.90
CA PHE A 59 -12.70 11.54 -7.27
C PHE A 59 -11.80 12.75 -6.97
N PHE A 60 -10.48 12.63 -7.19
CA PHE A 60 -9.52 13.69 -6.86
C PHE A 60 -9.68 14.93 -7.74
N ASP A 61 -10.16 14.78 -8.98
CA ASP A 61 -10.43 15.90 -9.89
C ASP A 61 -11.56 16.83 -9.38
N GLN A 62 -12.35 16.39 -8.40
CA GLN A 62 -13.45 17.15 -7.81
C GLN A 62 -13.04 17.85 -6.50
N LEU A 63 -11.84 17.59 -5.99
CA LEU A 63 -11.37 18.14 -4.71
C LEU A 63 -10.69 19.50 -4.91
N PRO A 64 -10.82 20.43 -3.95
CA PRO A 64 -10.02 21.65 -3.93
C PRO A 64 -8.52 21.33 -3.83
N ASP A 65 -7.68 22.13 -4.48
CA ASP A 65 -6.23 21.92 -4.57
C ASP A 65 -5.54 21.78 -3.20
N ASP A 66 -6.00 22.50 -2.18
CA ASP A 66 -5.44 22.43 -0.82
C ASP A 66 -5.70 21.07 -0.16
N ILE A 67 -6.91 20.51 -0.35
CA ILE A 67 -7.29 19.19 0.17
C ILE A 67 -6.54 18.11 -0.59
N LEU A 68 -6.43 18.23 -1.92
CA LEU A 68 -5.65 17.32 -2.75
C LEU A 68 -4.19 17.26 -2.27
N ARG A 69 -3.58 18.42 -2.03
CA ARG A 69 -2.19 18.51 -1.52
C ARG A 69 -2.05 17.83 -0.16
N LEU A 70 -2.98 18.06 0.76
CA LEU A 70 -2.99 17.43 2.08
C LEU A 70 -3.09 15.90 1.97
N VAL A 71 -4.00 15.39 1.14
CA VAL A 71 -4.19 13.96 0.89
C VAL A 71 -2.91 13.35 0.31
N VAL A 72 -2.33 13.97 -0.72
CA VAL A 72 -1.09 13.51 -1.35
C VAL A 72 0.06 13.49 -0.34
N SER A 73 0.25 14.55 0.45
CA SER A 73 1.25 14.59 1.52
C SER A 73 1.03 13.48 2.56
N GLY A 74 -0.22 13.21 2.93
CA GLY A 74 -0.58 12.08 3.80
C GLY A 74 -0.19 10.73 3.21
N ILE A 75 -0.52 10.49 1.93
CA ILE A 75 -0.14 9.28 1.19
C ILE A 75 1.38 9.12 1.17
N PHE A 76 2.14 10.20 0.92
CA PHE A 76 3.61 10.16 0.96
C PHE A 76 4.15 9.81 2.36
N LEU A 77 3.58 10.37 3.42
CA LEU A 77 3.98 10.06 4.80
C LEU A 77 3.72 8.58 5.13
N PHE A 78 2.51 8.09 4.87
CA PHE A 78 2.20 6.66 5.05
C PHE A 78 3.08 5.78 4.16
N GLY A 79 3.48 6.28 2.98
CA GLY A 79 4.36 5.57 2.04
C GLY A 79 5.74 5.36 2.62
N ALA A 80 6.31 6.41 3.22
CA ALA A 80 7.59 6.32 3.92
C ALA A 80 7.52 5.32 5.09
N VAL A 81 6.42 5.34 5.86
CA VAL A 81 6.21 4.37 6.96
C VAL A 81 6.11 2.94 6.41
N TYR A 82 5.37 2.73 5.32
CA TYR A 82 5.25 1.43 4.66
C TYR A 82 6.61 0.87 4.25
N VAL A 83 7.45 1.69 3.62
CA VAL A 83 8.80 1.27 3.20
C VAL A 83 9.64 0.87 4.40
N VAL A 84 9.64 1.66 5.49
CA VAL A 84 10.39 1.33 6.71
C VAL A 84 9.93 0.00 7.32
N VAL A 85 8.62 -0.22 7.40
CA VAL A 85 8.04 -1.47 7.92
C VAL A 85 8.44 -2.64 7.03
N THR A 86 8.37 -2.47 5.71
CA THR A 86 8.71 -3.52 4.73
C THR A 86 10.18 -3.92 4.84
N VAL A 87 11.10 -2.95 4.89
CA VAL A 87 12.55 -3.22 5.06
C VAL A 87 12.81 -3.95 6.38
N ARG A 88 12.20 -3.50 7.48
CA ARG A 88 12.32 -4.16 8.79
C ARG A 88 11.75 -5.58 8.80
N LEU A 89 10.72 -5.84 8.01
CA LEU A 89 10.10 -7.15 7.90
C LEU A 89 10.99 -8.10 7.11
N ILE A 90 11.50 -7.66 5.95
CA ILE A 90 12.47 -8.42 5.15
C ILE A 90 13.72 -8.73 5.96
N PHE A 91 14.28 -7.74 6.67
CA PHE A 91 15.46 -7.94 7.51
C PHE A 91 15.23 -9.02 8.58
N ASN A 92 14.07 -8.97 9.25
CA ASN A 92 13.71 -9.99 10.24
C ASN A 92 13.59 -11.38 9.63
N ILE A 93 12.96 -11.50 8.46
CA ILE A 93 12.81 -12.80 7.76
C ILE A 93 14.18 -13.35 7.38
N ILE A 94 15.05 -12.53 6.79
CA ILE A 94 16.41 -12.97 6.42
C ILE A 94 17.17 -13.47 7.66
N ARG A 95 17.06 -12.74 8.78
CA ARG A 95 17.71 -13.14 10.04
C ARG A 95 17.17 -14.47 10.56
N GLU A 96 15.84 -14.67 10.57
CA GLU A 96 15.21 -15.92 11.00
C GLU A 96 15.52 -17.11 10.09
N LEU A 97 15.85 -16.89 8.81
CA LEU A 97 16.26 -17.95 7.88
C LEU A 97 17.76 -18.25 7.90
N THR A 98 18.57 -17.36 8.48
CA THR A 98 20.04 -17.50 8.53
C THR A 98 20.51 -18.11 9.87
N GLU A 99 19.72 -17.94 10.94
CA GLU A 99 19.90 -18.64 12.22
C GLU A 99 19.35 -20.07 12.17
#